data_AF-A0A291RG02-F1
#
_entry.id   AF-A0A291RG02-F1
#
_cell.length_a   1.000
_cell.length_b   1.000
_cell.length_c   1.000
_cell.angle_alpha   90.00
_cell.angle_beta   90.00
_cell.angle_gamma   90.00
#
_symmetry.space_group_name_H-M   'P 1'
#
loop_
_entity.id
_entity.type
_entity.pdbx_description
1 polymer ?
#
loop_
_entity_poly.entity_id
_entity_poly.type
_entity_poly.pdbx_seq_one_letter_code
_entity_poly.pdbx_strand_id
1 'polypeptide(L)'
;MLAVLSIGVLIPVACGTEDNSRQTDRPAPRLTVGVKSDQPGIGMRNPDGSYRGFDVDVARYVARKLGVAPGDTVWKEVRSDNREEAIDTGAVDIVVASYSIDKQRRDRIGFAGPYFIAGQSLLVRADDTDISGPESLDGKKVCSAKGSTSADKIKSDFSPQVQLVQRGTYSDCVAGLRDHSVDAVTTDDVILAGYAAQNPGQFKLVGKPFTREYYGIGVKKSDKARQDRITSAISDMISDGSWQAAFDRNIGPSGYPAPPPPAVFGRSDTAASGTGKVDPDLAAAVQTGVDAIVAKNVDQLTGMACPAIRARAATILSQTLPFDDPNVAHELGGVQPHVDVVGISQTGNRAESFTHVSFGNVPDKYKQYVKLEDGAVDWQKVNGQWLWCDAGGYFTEMQ
;
A
#
# COMPACT_ATOMS: atom_id res chain seq x y z
N MET A 1 -83.82 4.00 37.32
CA MET A 1 -83.13 2.92 36.57
C MET A 1 -82.31 3.57 35.46
N LEU A 2 -80.99 3.36 35.49
CA LEU A 2 -80.02 3.81 34.47
C LEU A 2 -80.24 3.11 33.12
N ALA A 3 -80.01 3.83 32.01
CA ALA A 3 -79.49 3.33 30.73
C ALA A 3 -79.19 4.54 29.81
N VAL A 4 -78.02 5.18 29.92
CA VAL A 4 -76.79 5.01 29.10
C VAL A 4 -77.02 5.14 27.57
N LEU A 5 -76.60 6.30 27.07
CA LEU A 5 -76.43 6.72 25.67
C LEU A 5 -75.39 5.87 24.93
N SER A 6 -75.62 5.59 23.64
CA SER A 6 -74.61 5.14 22.68
C SER A 6 -74.68 6.01 21.43
N ILE A 7 -73.70 6.89 21.24
CA ILE A 7 -73.55 7.71 20.02
C ILE A 7 -72.51 7.02 19.13
N GLY A 8 -72.95 6.57 17.95
CA GLY A 8 -72.07 6.06 16.90
C GLY A 8 -71.39 7.20 16.15
N VAL A 9 -70.07 7.12 16.01
CA VAL A 9 -69.24 8.07 15.25
C VAL A 9 -68.98 7.49 13.86
N LEU A 10 -69.37 8.23 12.81
CA LEU A 10 -68.96 7.99 11.43
C LEU A 10 -67.58 8.62 11.18
N ILE A 11 -66.65 7.86 10.60
CA ILE A 11 -65.35 8.35 10.13
C ILE A 11 -65.41 8.53 8.61
N PRO A 12 -65.06 9.71 8.05
CA PRO A 12 -64.96 9.90 6.61
C PRO A 12 -63.62 9.35 6.08
N VAL A 13 -63.67 8.65 4.95
CA VAL A 13 -62.50 8.13 4.23
C VAL A 13 -61.87 9.28 3.44
N ALA A 14 -60.66 9.69 3.83
CA ALA A 14 -59.84 10.61 3.05
C ALA A 14 -59.04 9.83 1.99
N CYS A 15 -59.23 10.17 0.71
CA CYS A 15 -58.35 9.72 -0.37
C CYS A 15 -57.00 10.42 -0.25
N GLY A 16 -55.97 9.69 0.17
CA GLY A 16 -54.58 10.13 0.10
C GLY A 16 -53.98 9.80 -1.26
N THR A 17 -53.53 10.82 -1.99
CA THR A 17 -52.62 10.71 -3.13
C THR A 17 -51.28 10.15 -2.66
N GLU A 18 -50.84 9.04 -3.25
CA GLU A 18 -49.54 8.41 -3.02
C GLU A 18 -48.42 9.27 -3.62
N ASP A 19 -47.73 10.04 -2.76
CA ASP A 19 -46.46 10.67 -3.09
C ASP A 19 -45.33 9.66 -2.85
N ASN A 20 -44.79 9.11 -3.94
CA ASN A 20 -43.79 8.05 -3.90
C ASN A 20 -42.37 8.61 -3.79
N SER A 21 -42.14 9.50 -2.82
CA SER A 21 -40.80 9.97 -2.44
C SER A 21 -40.31 9.22 -1.19
N ARG A 22 -39.89 7.97 -1.35
CA ARG A 22 -38.96 7.35 -0.38
C ARG A 22 -37.59 7.97 -0.57
N GLN A 23 -37.44 9.21 -0.14
CA GLN A 23 -36.14 9.79 0.16
C GLN A 23 -35.64 9.07 1.42
N THR A 24 -34.68 8.18 1.24
CA THR A 24 -34.06 7.46 2.36
C THR A 24 -33.34 8.46 3.25
N ASP A 25 -33.84 8.69 4.46
CA ASP A 25 -33.21 9.41 5.58
C ASP A 25 -31.96 8.69 6.12
N ARG A 26 -31.10 8.17 5.23
CA ARG A 26 -29.75 7.79 5.61
C ARG A 26 -28.88 9.04 5.49
N PRO A 27 -28.20 9.48 6.56
CA PRO A 27 -27.22 10.55 6.43
C PRO A 27 -26.25 10.18 5.29
N ALA A 28 -25.93 11.16 4.45
CA ALA A 28 -24.97 10.96 3.37
C ALA A 28 -23.70 10.29 3.92
N PRO A 29 -23.17 9.25 3.25
CA PRO A 29 -22.00 8.54 3.74
C PRO A 29 -20.84 9.54 3.84
N ARG A 30 -20.39 9.81 5.07
CA ARG A 30 -19.22 10.63 5.37
C ARG A 30 -18.00 9.73 5.52
N LEU A 31 -16.84 10.22 5.10
CA LEU A 31 -15.56 9.50 5.23
C LEU A 31 -14.50 10.41 5.84
N THR A 32 -13.92 9.99 6.95
CA THR A 32 -12.79 10.70 7.58
C THR A 32 -11.47 10.11 7.11
N VAL A 33 -10.68 10.87 6.35
CA VAL A 33 -9.42 10.40 5.75
C VAL A 33 -8.24 10.98 6.53
N GLY A 34 -7.38 10.10 7.06
CA GLY A 34 -6.07 10.46 7.58
C GLY A 34 -5.06 10.65 6.45
N VAL A 35 -4.40 11.80 6.38
CA VAL A 35 -3.40 12.16 5.37
C VAL A 35 -2.16 12.82 5.98
N LYS A 36 -1.04 12.79 5.28
CA LYS A 36 0.15 13.59 5.61
C LYS A 36 -0.09 15.08 5.36
N SER A 37 0.67 15.92 6.05
CA SER A 37 0.61 17.38 5.91
C SER A 37 1.94 18.01 5.45
N ASP A 38 3.02 17.23 5.40
CA ASP A 38 4.39 17.75 5.28
C ASP A 38 5.20 17.17 4.11
N GLN A 39 4.65 16.27 3.29
CA GLN A 39 5.38 15.57 2.22
C GLN A 39 5.08 16.14 0.82
N PRO A 40 5.99 16.93 0.22
CA PRO A 40 5.76 17.56 -1.09
C PRO A 40 5.42 16.55 -2.19
N GLY A 41 4.35 16.81 -2.92
CA GLY A 41 3.86 15.94 -4.00
C GLY A 41 3.08 14.71 -3.53
N ILE A 42 3.22 14.28 -2.27
CA ILE A 42 2.52 13.10 -1.72
C ILE A 42 1.30 13.52 -0.89
N GLY A 43 1.52 14.24 0.21
CA GLY A 43 0.48 14.72 1.10
C GLY A 43 0.94 15.99 1.81
N MET A 44 0.37 17.13 1.41
CA MET A 44 0.70 18.46 1.91
C MET A 44 -0.55 19.17 2.36
N ARG A 45 -0.43 19.91 3.47
CA ARG A 45 -1.44 20.88 3.89
C ARG A 45 -1.13 22.25 3.28
N ASN A 46 -2.13 22.84 2.64
CA ASN A 46 -2.08 24.19 2.09
C ASN A 46 -2.24 25.24 3.20
N PRO A 47 -1.81 26.49 2.97
CA PRO A 47 -2.04 27.58 3.92
C PRO A 47 -3.53 27.83 4.22
N ASP A 48 -4.42 27.60 3.24
CA ASP A 48 -5.88 27.70 3.40
C ASP A 48 -6.50 26.51 4.18
N GLY A 49 -5.66 25.55 4.59
CA GLY A 49 -6.04 24.37 5.35
C GLY A 49 -6.53 23.18 4.53
N SER A 50 -6.66 23.31 3.21
CA SER A 50 -6.96 22.20 2.32
C SER A 50 -5.75 21.28 2.13
N TYR A 51 -5.97 20.06 1.64
CA TYR A 51 -4.89 19.09 1.37
C TYR A 51 -4.69 18.89 -0.13
N ARG A 52 -3.44 18.70 -0.54
CA ARG A 52 -3.03 18.40 -1.92
C ARG A 52 -1.94 17.31 -1.96
N GLY A 53 -1.78 16.68 -3.11
CA GLY A 53 -0.77 15.65 -3.35
C GLY A 53 -1.38 14.36 -3.87
N PHE A 54 -0.49 13.43 -4.24
CA PHE A 54 -0.85 12.14 -4.81
C PHE A 54 -1.77 11.31 -3.89
N ASP A 55 -1.45 11.21 -2.60
CA ASP A 55 -2.27 10.49 -1.61
C ASP A 55 -3.67 11.08 -1.48
N VAL A 56 -3.76 12.41 -1.58
CA VAL A 56 -5.04 13.13 -1.50
C VAL A 56 -5.90 12.83 -2.73
N ASP A 57 -5.29 12.71 -3.89
CA ASP A 57 -6.00 12.37 -5.12
C ASP A 57 -6.41 10.89 -5.19
N VAL A 58 -5.57 9.98 -4.67
CA VAL A 58 -5.94 8.58 -4.43
C VAL A 58 -7.13 8.50 -3.47
N ALA A 59 -7.06 9.19 -2.33
CA ALA A 59 -8.15 9.22 -1.36
C ALA A 59 -9.45 9.79 -1.93
N ARG A 60 -9.38 10.87 -2.73
CA ARG A 60 -10.56 11.43 -3.42
C ARG A 60 -11.15 10.44 -4.42
N TYR A 61 -10.32 9.71 -5.16
CA TYR A 61 -10.80 8.69 -6.09
C TYR A 61 -11.53 7.58 -5.35
N VAL A 62 -10.91 7.06 -4.29
CA VAL A 62 -11.47 6.02 -3.43
C VAL A 62 -12.78 6.48 -2.79
N ALA A 63 -12.84 7.69 -2.22
CA ALA A 63 -14.06 8.24 -1.64
C ALA A 63 -15.23 8.24 -2.63
N ARG A 64 -14.99 8.66 -3.88
CA ARG A 64 -16.02 8.63 -4.94
C ARG A 64 -16.49 7.21 -5.24
N LYS A 65 -15.57 6.24 -5.38
CA LYS A 65 -15.92 4.81 -5.57
C LYS A 65 -16.65 4.22 -4.36
N LEU A 66 -16.42 4.78 -3.18
CA LEU A 66 -17.15 4.42 -1.97
C LEU A 66 -18.55 5.04 -1.88
N GLY A 67 -18.92 5.94 -2.81
CA GLY A 67 -20.20 6.63 -2.83
C GLY A 67 -20.24 7.91 -1.98
N VAL A 68 -19.07 8.42 -1.56
CA VAL A 68 -18.92 9.62 -0.73
C VAL A 68 -18.79 10.83 -1.63
N ALA A 69 -19.62 11.86 -1.42
CA ALA A 69 -19.52 13.10 -2.18
C ALA A 69 -18.26 13.89 -1.74
N PRO A 70 -17.68 14.74 -2.61
CA PRO A 70 -16.47 15.51 -2.26
C PRO A 70 -16.61 16.36 -0.99
N GLY A 71 -17.80 16.92 -0.73
CA GLY A 71 -18.09 17.71 0.49
C GLY A 71 -18.27 16.87 1.76
N ASP A 72 -18.42 15.55 1.63
CA ASP A 72 -18.60 14.61 2.74
C ASP A 72 -17.30 13.89 3.12
N THR A 73 -16.16 14.33 2.57
CA THR A 73 -14.84 13.85 2.98
C THR A 73 -14.24 14.81 4.01
N VAL A 74 -13.99 14.31 5.22
CA VAL A 74 -13.32 15.05 6.29
C VAL A 74 -11.84 14.67 6.31
N TRP A 75 -10.96 15.65 6.20
CA TRP A 75 -9.51 15.42 6.19
C TRP A 75 -8.92 15.63 7.58
N LYS A 76 -8.08 14.71 8.03
CA LYS A 76 -7.31 14.84 9.28
C LYS A 76 -5.84 14.58 9.02
N GLU A 77 -4.99 15.38 9.63
CA GLU A 77 -3.56 15.08 9.66
C GLU A 77 -3.31 13.82 10.48
N VAL A 78 -2.47 12.93 9.94
CA VAL A 78 -1.86 11.82 10.67
C VAL A 78 -0.35 11.82 10.46
N ARG A 79 0.36 11.37 11.48
CA ARG A 79 1.83 11.22 11.50
C ARG A 79 2.18 9.75 11.40
N SER A 80 3.45 9.45 11.14
CA SER A 80 3.88 8.05 10.97
C SER A 80 3.70 7.25 12.27
N ASP A 81 3.82 7.90 13.43
CA ASP A 81 3.75 7.27 14.75
C ASP A 81 2.36 7.15 15.36
N ASN A 82 1.32 7.77 14.77
CA ASN A 82 -0.03 7.75 15.33
C ASN A 82 -1.13 7.24 14.38
N ARG A 83 -0.79 6.84 13.15
CA ARG A 83 -1.76 6.46 12.13
C ARG A 83 -2.51 5.16 12.45
N GLU A 84 -1.85 4.17 13.06
CA GLU A 84 -2.49 2.94 13.54
C GLU A 84 -3.52 3.26 14.64
N GLU A 85 -3.13 4.09 15.62
CA GLU A 85 -4.01 4.51 16.71
C GLU A 85 -5.21 5.31 16.19
N ALA A 86 -5.00 6.18 15.20
CA ALA A 86 -6.08 6.95 14.58
C ALA A 86 -7.14 6.05 13.93
N ILE A 87 -6.73 4.92 13.32
CA ILE A 87 -7.63 3.90 12.78
C ILE A 87 -8.30 3.12 13.92
N ASP A 88 -7.53 2.65 14.89
CA ASP A 88 -8.01 1.79 16.00
C ASP A 88 -9.10 2.50 16.81
N THR A 89 -8.87 3.78 17.13
CA THR A 89 -9.79 4.64 17.90
C THR A 89 -10.98 5.14 17.08
N GLY A 90 -10.97 4.98 15.74
CA GLY A 90 -11.98 5.54 14.85
C GLY A 90 -11.87 7.05 14.68
N ALA A 91 -10.73 7.66 15.03
CA ALA A 91 -10.47 9.07 14.74
C ALA A 91 -10.44 9.33 13.23
N VAL A 92 -10.03 8.34 12.44
CA VAL A 92 -10.14 8.30 10.98
C VAL A 92 -10.76 6.98 10.52
N ASP A 93 -11.43 7.02 9.38
CA ASP A 93 -12.04 5.86 8.72
C ASP A 93 -11.05 5.07 7.87
N ILE A 94 -10.16 5.79 7.20
CA ILE A 94 -9.09 5.26 6.36
C ILE A 94 -7.85 6.14 6.48
N VAL A 95 -6.67 5.60 6.20
CA VAL A 95 -5.41 6.35 6.11
C VAL A 95 -4.80 6.19 4.72
N VAL A 96 -4.53 7.32 4.05
CA VAL A 96 -3.77 7.40 2.79
C VAL A 96 -2.63 8.39 3.03
N ALA A 97 -1.48 7.87 3.47
CA ALA A 97 -0.42 8.68 4.07
C ALA A 97 0.97 8.02 3.94
N SER A 98 1.43 7.80 2.70
CA SER A 98 2.70 7.13 2.35
C SER A 98 2.91 5.86 3.20
N TYR A 99 1.89 5.00 3.20
CA TYR A 99 1.71 4.01 4.25
C TYR A 99 2.18 2.63 3.82
N SER A 100 3.45 2.33 4.08
CA SER A 100 4.02 1.03 3.75
C SER A 100 3.25 -0.11 4.43
N ILE A 101 2.87 -1.09 3.63
CA ILE A 101 2.33 -2.36 4.08
C ILE A 101 3.50 -3.16 4.67
N ASP A 102 3.46 -3.41 5.97
CA ASP A 102 4.42 -4.31 6.64
C ASP A 102 3.69 -5.25 7.61
N LYS A 103 4.41 -6.25 8.14
CA LYS A 103 3.81 -7.34 8.92
C LYS A 103 3.26 -6.82 10.23
N GLN A 104 4.08 -6.04 10.93
CA GLN A 104 3.74 -5.50 12.24
C GLN A 104 2.47 -4.64 12.16
N ARG A 105 2.29 -3.89 11.07
CA ARG A 105 1.09 -3.10 10.82
C ARG A 105 -0.10 -3.98 10.46
N ARG A 106 0.04 -4.99 9.61
CA ARG A 106 -1.04 -5.95 9.30
C ARG A 106 -1.51 -6.74 10.51
N ASP A 107 -0.64 -6.92 11.52
CA ASP A 107 -1.03 -7.53 12.79
C ASP A 107 -2.02 -6.64 13.56
N ARG A 108 -2.06 -5.33 13.31
CA ARG A 108 -2.94 -4.36 13.99
C ARG A 108 -4.12 -3.86 13.13
N ILE A 109 -3.88 -3.55 11.87
CA ILE A 109 -4.86 -2.93 10.94
C ILE A 109 -5.03 -3.75 9.65
N GLY A 110 -6.01 -3.39 8.83
CA GLY A 110 -6.16 -3.94 7.46
C GLY A 110 -5.56 -3.01 6.42
N PHE A 111 -5.22 -3.54 5.25
CA PHE A 111 -4.67 -2.75 4.14
C PHE A 111 -5.31 -3.09 2.80
N ALA A 112 -5.67 -2.06 2.03
CA ALA A 112 -5.99 -2.20 0.61
C ALA A 112 -4.84 -1.66 -0.25
N GLY A 113 -4.61 -2.23 -1.43
CA GLY A 113 -3.53 -1.80 -2.34
C GLY A 113 -2.46 -2.88 -2.52
N PRO A 114 -1.24 -2.54 -2.96
CA PRO A 114 -0.65 -1.22 -2.96
C PRO A 114 -1.16 -0.32 -4.09
N TYR A 115 -1.08 0.99 -3.88
CA TYR A 115 -1.31 2.02 -4.89
C TYR A 115 -0.02 2.72 -5.32
N PHE A 116 1.11 2.48 -4.66
CA PHE A 116 2.42 2.98 -5.07
C PHE A 116 3.53 2.07 -4.54
N ILE A 117 4.66 1.97 -5.24
CA ILE A 117 5.86 1.28 -4.77
C ILE A 117 6.98 2.30 -4.77
N ALA A 118 7.45 2.68 -3.58
CA ALA A 118 8.60 3.56 -3.40
C ALA A 118 9.83 2.75 -2.97
N GLY A 119 10.96 3.41 -2.76
CA GLY A 119 12.09 2.80 -2.07
C GLY A 119 12.81 3.81 -1.18
N GLN A 120 13.26 3.38 0.00
CA GLN A 120 13.99 4.24 0.92
C GLN A 120 15.32 4.68 0.30
N SER A 121 15.62 5.97 0.39
CA SER A 121 16.83 6.62 -0.11
C SER A 121 17.34 7.65 0.91
N LEU A 122 18.29 8.48 0.50
CA LEU A 122 18.96 9.49 1.31
C LEU A 122 18.91 10.85 0.62
N LEU A 123 18.59 11.88 1.39
CA LEU A 123 18.67 13.28 0.99
C LEU A 123 19.79 13.95 1.80
N VAL A 124 20.70 14.59 1.08
CA VAL A 124 21.86 15.30 1.65
C VAL A 124 21.94 16.70 1.06
N ARG A 125 22.81 17.54 1.62
CA ARG A 125 23.10 18.87 1.05
C ARG A 125 23.74 18.72 -0.32
N ALA A 126 23.50 19.68 -1.22
CA ALA A 126 23.94 19.61 -2.60
C ALA A 126 25.47 19.52 -2.74
N ASP A 127 26.21 20.15 -1.83
CA ASP A 127 27.66 20.19 -1.76
C ASP A 127 28.29 18.98 -1.03
N ASP A 128 27.48 18.12 -0.40
CA ASP A 128 27.99 16.96 0.34
C ASP A 128 28.60 15.91 -0.62
N THR A 129 29.85 15.53 -0.39
CA THR A 129 30.57 14.51 -1.17
C THR A 129 30.89 13.25 -0.37
N ASP A 130 30.54 13.23 0.92
CA ASP A 130 30.92 12.17 1.85
C ASP A 130 29.89 11.05 1.87
N ILE A 131 28.61 11.37 1.64
CA ILE A 131 27.51 10.41 1.70
C ILE A 131 27.09 10.03 0.27
N SER A 132 27.39 8.79 -0.13
CA SER A 132 27.05 8.23 -1.46
C SER A 132 25.91 7.22 -1.43
N GLY A 133 25.55 6.73 -0.24
CA GLY A 133 24.64 5.61 -0.06
C GLY A 133 24.66 5.07 1.38
N PRO A 134 23.87 4.02 1.68
CA PRO A 134 23.79 3.46 3.03
C PRO A 134 25.15 3.02 3.61
N GLU A 135 26.07 2.58 2.76
CA GLU A 135 27.44 2.17 3.11
C GLU A 135 28.32 3.30 3.66
N SER A 136 27.91 4.56 3.49
CA SER A 136 28.65 5.76 3.89
C SER A 136 28.06 6.45 5.14
N LEU A 137 27.09 5.80 5.80
CA LEU A 137 26.39 6.38 6.95
C LEU A 137 27.10 6.20 8.29
N ASP A 138 28.15 5.38 8.36
CA ASP A 138 28.90 5.13 9.59
C ASP A 138 29.38 6.44 10.23
N GLY A 139 29.01 6.64 11.50
CA GLY A 139 29.31 7.84 12.28
C GLY A 139 28.42 9.05 11.96
N LYS A 140 27.58 9.01 10.92
CA LYS A 140 26.72 10.13 10.50
C LYS A 140 25.44 10.20 11.34
N LYS A 141 24.90 11.42 11.47
CA LYS A 141 23.57 11.69 12.04
C LYS A 141 22.52 11.62 10.93
N VAL A 142 21.66 10.60 11.00
CA VAL A 142 20.65 10.36 9.97
C VAL A 142 19.26 10.60 10.57
N CYS A 143 18.50 11.51 9.96
CA CYS A 143 17.19 11.88 10.43
C CYS A 143 16.07 11.14 9.71
N SER A 144 15.07 10.68 10.47
CA SER A 144 13.82 10.19 9.91
C SER A 144 12.62 10.50 10.81
N ALA A 145 11.40 10.35 10.28
CA ALA A 145 10.19 10.50 11.05
C ALA A 145 10.01 9.34 12.05
N LYS A 146 9.61 9.66 13.27
CA LYS A 146 9.26 8.69 14.31
C LYS A 146 8.13 7.78 13.82
N GLY A 147 8.26 6.47 14.06
CA GLY A 147 7.27 5.46 13.64
C GLY A 147 7.24 5.16 12.13
N SER A 148 8.23 5.63 11.36
CA SER A 148 8.39 5.26 9.95
C SER A 148 9.16 3.94 9.79
N THR A 149 8.84 3.18 8.73
CA THR A 149 9.67 2.03 8.29
C THR A 149 11.11 2.46 8.04
N SER A 150 11.30 3.68 7.53
CA SER A 150 12.63 4.23 7.27
C SER A 150 13.49 4.37 8.54
N ALA A 151 12.89 4.83 9.65
CA ALA A 151 13.59 4.92 10.93
C ALA A 151 13.88 3.52 11.51
N ASP A 152 12.92 2.60 11.40
CA ASP A 152 13.09 1.22 11.87
C ASP A 152 14.19 0.50 11.10
N LYS A 153 14.29 0.71 9.78
CA LYS A 153 15.35 0.17 8.91
C LYS A 153 16.75 0.67 9.29
N ILE A 154 16.92 1.97 9.58
CA ILE A 154 18.21 2.48 10.10
C ILE A 154 18.55 1.84 11.44
N LYS A 155 17.54 1.70 12.31
CA LYS A 155 17.72 1.12 13.64
C LYS A 155 18.10 -0.37 13.59
N SER A 156 17.48 -1.15 12.71
CA SER A 156 17.70 -2.59 12.65
C SER A 156 19.00 -2.95 11.93
N ASP A 157 19.34 -2.25 10.85
CA ASP A 157 20.35 -2.72 9.91
C ASP A 157 21.66 -1.93 9.97
N PHE A 158 21.63 -0.71 10.50
CA PHE A 158 22.79 0.21 10.49
C PHE A 158 23.19 0.71 11.89
N SER A 159 22.50 0.25 12.93
CA SER A 159 22.90 0.54 14.31
C SER A 159 23.91 -0.49 14.82
N PRO A 160 24.87 -0.09 15.67
CA PRO A 160 25.02 1.23 16.30
C PRO A 160 25.89 2.23 15.50
N GLN A 161 26.31 1.89 14.28
CA GLN A 161 27.25 2.71 13.51
C GLN A 161 26.63 4.05 13.10
N VAL A 162 25.32 4.09 12.86
CA VAL A 162 24.58 5.30 12.48
C VAL A 162 23.90 5.93 13.68
N GLN A 163 24.03 7.26 13.82
CA GLN A 163 23.32 8.03 14.84
C GLN A 163 21.91 8.40 14.34
N LEU A 164 20.93 7.55 14.61
CA LEU A 164 19.53 7.81 14.24
C LEU A 164 18.94 8.97 15.05
N VAL A 165 18.49 10.01 14.36
CA VAL A 165 17.73 11.13 14.91
C VAL A 165 16.27 10.99 14.48
N GLN A 166 15.36 10.87 15.43
CA GLN A 166 13.92 10.81 15.12
C GLN A 166 13.27 12.16 15.37
N ARG A 167 12.61 12.69 14.34
CA ARG A 167 11.74 13.87 14.44
C ARG A 167 10.30 13.46 14.18
N GLY A 168 9.35 14.34 14.43
CA GLY A 168 7.96 13.98 14.24
C GLY A 168 7.45 14.17 12.80
N THR A 169 8.05 15.08 12.02
CA THR A 169 7.79 15.26 10.58
C THR A 169 9.06 15.10 9.76
N TYR A 170 8.93 14.82 8.46
CA TYR A 170 10.07 14.88 7.55
C TYR A 170 10.52 16.32 7.32
N SER A 171 9.59 17.29 7.38
CA SER A 171 9.93 18.71 7.26
C SER A 171 10.88 19.18 8.37
N ASP A 172 10.72 18.66 9.61
CA ASP A 172 11.64 18.90 10.72
C ASP A 172 13.03 18.30 10.46
N CYS A 173 13.10 17.13 9.82
CA CYS A 173 14.36 16.50 9.42
C CYS A 173 15.07 17.31 8.33
N VAL A 174 14.33 17.78 7.32
CA VAL A 174 14.89 18.62 6.24
C VAL A 174 15.34 19.98 6.77
N ALA A 175 14.62 20.58 7.72
CA ALA A 175 15.11 21.77 8.44
C ALA A 175 16.40 21.46 9.18
N GLY A 176 16.47 20.33 9.89
CA GLY A 176 17.68 19.90 10.56
C GLY A 176 18.87 19.67 9.62
N LEU A 177 18.63 19.18 8.40
CA LEU A 177 19.65 19.00 7.36
C LEU A 177 20.18 20.35 6.85
N ARG A 178 19.28 21.31 6.65
CA ARG A 178 19.61 22.69 6.27
C ARG A 178 20.49 23.36 7.32
N ASP A 179 20.17 23.15 8.59
CA ASP A 179 20.86 23.79 9.72
C ASP A 179 22.09 23.00 10.20
N HIS A 180 22.53 21.99 9.44
CA HIS A 180 23.67 21.12 9.78
C HIS A 180 23.54 20.37 11.11
N SER A 181 22.33 20.23 11.64
CA SER A 181 22.08 19.46 12.87
C SER A 181 22.04 17.95 12.63
N VAL A 182 21.81 17.55 11.37
CA VAL A 182 21.91 16.17 10.86
C VAL A 182 22.67 16.17 9.53
N ASP A 183 23.25 15.03 9.18
CA ASP A 183 24.09 14.85 7.99
C ASP A 183 23.27 14.37 6.79
N ALA A 184 22.23 13.57 7.02
CA ALA A 184 21.31 13.09 6.00
C ALA A 184 19.88 13.00 6.54
N VAL A 185 18.90 13.08 5.63
CA VAL A 185 17.51 12.66 5.89
C VAL A 185 17.27 11.36 5.12
N THR A 186 16.62 10.39 5.75
CA THR A 186 16.25 9.14 5.08
C THR A 186 14.76 8.90 5.15
N THR A 187 14.18 8.67 3.97
CA THR A 187 12.85 8.13 3.75
C THR A 187 12.72 7.78 2.28
N ASP A 188 11.50 7.61 1.82
CA ASP A 188 11.18 7.08 0.51
C ASP A 188 11.56 8.13 -0.55
N ASP A 189 12.25 7.67 -1.58
CA ASP A 189 12.82 8.44 -2.67
C ASP A 189 11.83 9.44 -3.29
N VAL A 190 10.57 9.06 -3.45
CA VAL A 190 9.51 9.94 -3.96
C VAL A 190 9.24 11.14 -3.05
N ILE A 191 9.30 10.97 -1.73
CA ILE A 191 9.14 12.05 -0.74
C ILE A 191 10.38 12.96 -0.79
N LEU A 192 11.57 12.35 -0.84
CA LEU A 192 12.83 13.09 -0.89
C LEU A 192 12.96 13.92 -2.18
N ALA A 193 12.51 13.38 -3.33
CA ALA A 193 12.47 14.09 -4.60
C ALA A 193 11.58 15.33 -4.51
N GLY A 194 10.42 15.22 -3.84
CA GLY A 194 9.57 16.36 -3.54
C GLY A 194 10.28 17.46 -2.73
N TYR A 195 11.05 17.10 -1.70
CA TYR A 195 11.82 18.07 -0.93
C TYR A 195 12.98 18.69 -1.71
N ALA A 196 13.70 17.90 -2.51
CA ALA A 196 14.77 18.42 -3.38
C ALA A 196 14.21 19.42 -4.39
N ALA A 197 13.06 19.12 -5.01
CA ALA A 197 12.40 20.01 -5.98
C ALA A 197 11.89 21.31 -5.35
N GLN A 198 11.44 21.30 -4.09
CA GLN A 198 11.06 22.51 -3.37
C GLN A 198 12.26 23.39 -2.96
N ASN A 199 13.47 22.83 -2.93
CA ASN A 199 14.69 23.51 -2.47
C ASN A 199 15.79 23.40 -3.54
N PRO A 200 15.58 23.98 -4.74
CA PRO A 200 16.49 23.81 -5.85
C PRO A 200 17.91 24.28 -5.49
N GLY A 201 18.89 23.42 -5.73
CA GLY A 201 20.31 23.68 -5.44
C GLY A 201 20.73 23.55 -3.99
N GLN A 202 19.82 23.29 -3.04
CA GLN A 202 20.18 23.10 -1.62
C GLN A 202 20.40 21.64 -1.26
N PHE A 203 19.61 20.73 -1.84
CA PHE A 203 19.64 19.32 -1.52
C PHE A 203 19.71 18.45 -2.77
N LYS A 204 20.22 17.23 -2.61
CA LYS A 204 20.23 16.18 -3.63
C LYS A 204 19.94 14.83 -3.00
N LEU A 205 19.35 13.95 -3.80
CA LEU A 205 19.25 12.53 -3.45
C LEU A 205 20.59 11.86 -3.74
N VAL A 206 20.98 10.89 -2.92
CA VAL A 206 22.20 10.10 -3.12
C VAL A 206 21.92 8.61 -2.97
N GLY A 207 22.74 7.82 -3.65
CA GLY A 207 22.60 6.37 -3.70
C GLY A 207 21.41 5.91 -4.54
N LYS A 208 21.23 4.58 -4.56
CA LYS A 208 20.04 3.93 -5.09
C LYS A 208 19.07 3.66 -3.94
N PRO A 209 17.75 3.54 -4.22
CA PRO A 209 16.83 3.04 -3.21
C PRO A 209 17.28 1.67 -2.68
N PHE A 210 17.21 1.47 -1.36
CA PHE A 210 17.71 0.27 -0.68
C PHE A 210 16.61 -0.49 0.08
N THR A 211 15.34 -0.12 -0.15
CA THR A 211 14.15 -0.88 0.25
C THR A 211 13.12 -0.85 -0.88
N ARG A 212 12.07 -1.66 -0.72
CA ARG A 212 10.81 -1.52 -1.47
C ARG A 212 9.69 -1.25 -0.47
N GLU A 213 8.97 -0.16 -0.69
CA GLU A 213 7.91 0.33 0.19
C GLU A 213 6.58 0.28 -0.55
N TYR A 214 5.77 -0.72 -0.25
CA TYR A 214 4.45 -0.90 -0.85
C TYR A 214 3.41 -0.04 -0.14
N TYR A 215 3.00 1.09 -0.72
CA TYR A 215 2.02 1.96 -0.09
C TYR A 215 0.61 1.41 -0.22
N GLY A 216 -0.04 1.15 0.92
CA GLY A 216 -1.43 0.75 1.01
C GLY A 216 -2.32 1.80 1.68
N ILE A 217 -3.63 1.56 1.62
CA ILE A 217 -4.64 2.33 2.34
C ILE A 217 -5.00 1.57 3.61
N GLY A 218 -4.67 2.16 4.75
CA GLY A 218 -4.95 1.58 6.05
C GLY A 218 -6.43 1.68 6.40
N VAL A 219 -7.01 0.59 6.89
CA VAL A 219 -8.40 0.50 7.36
C VAL A 219 -8.46 -0.26 8.68
N LYS A 220 -9.58 -0.19 9.39
CA LYS A 220 -9.79 -1.02 10.59
C LYS A 220 -9.69 -2.49 10.22
N LYS A 221 -8.91 -3.29 10.97
CA LYS A 221 -8.64 -4.71 10.67
C LYS A 221 -9.89 -5.56 10.47
N SER A 222 -10.97 -5.24 11.17
CA SER A 222 -12.23 -5.96 11.06
C SER A 222 -13.10 -5.54 9.85
N ASP A 223 -12.80 -4.43 9.17
CA ASP A 223 -13.62 -3.89 8.07
C ASP A 223 -13.16 -4.40 6.70
N LYS A 224 -13.28 -5.72 6.51
CA LYS A 224 -12.90 -6.41 5.26
C LYS A 224 -13.72 -5.93 4.07
N ALA A 225 -15.01 -5.62 4.28
CA ALA A 225 -15.88 -5.12 3.22
C ALA A 225 -15.41 -3.76 2.68
N ARG A 226 -14.97 -2.84 3.55
CA ARG A 226 -14.35 -1.58 3.11
C ARG A 226 -13.03 -1.83 2.41
N GLN A 227 -12.19 -2.70 2.97
CA GLN A 227 -10.91 -3.08 2.36
C GLN A 227 -11.09 -3.54 0.91
N ASP A 228 -11.97 -4.51 0.65
CA ASP A 228 -12.21 -5.06 -0.70
C ASP A 228 -12.71 -4.00 -1.70
N ARG A 229 -13.59 -3.11 -1.24
CA ARG A 229 -14.10 -2.00 -2.06
C ARG A 229 -13.01 -1.00 -2.40
N ILE A 230 -12.12 -0.72 -1.45
CA ILE A 230 -10.97 0.17 -1.66
C ILE A 230 -9.97 -0.48 -2.62
N THR A 231 -9.66 -1.77 -2.45
CA THR A 231 -8.80 -2.50 -3.41
C THR A 231 -9.36 -2.41 -4.82
N SER A 232 -10.66 -2.66 -4.99
CA SER A 232 -11.33 -2.54 -6.29
C SER A 232 -11.21 -1.12 -6.85
N ALA A 233 -11.35 -0.10 -6.01
CA ALA A 233 -11.20 1.30 -6.41
C ALA A 233 -9.76 1.63 -6.87
N ILE A 234 -8.73 1.08 -6.23
CA ILE A 234 -7.33 1.25 -6.66
C ILE A 234 -7.12 0.61 -8.03
N SER A 235 -7.64 -0.61 -8.24
CA SER A 235 -7.57 -1.29 -9.54
C SER A 235 -8.26 -0.48 -10.64
N ASP A 236 -9.45 0.08 -10.37
CA ASP A 236 -10.15 0.96 -11.30
C ASP A 236 -9.34 2.24 -11.62
N MET A 237 -8.74 2.86 -10.61
CA MET A 237 -7.93 4.09 -10.76
C MET A 237 -6.72 3.87 -11.67
N ILE A 238 -6.09 2.70 -11.58
CA ILE A 238 -4.98 2.32 -12.44
C ILE A 238 -5.47 2.05 -13.87
N SER A 239 -6.53 1.27 -14.01
CA SER A 239 -7.03 0.83 -15.33
C SER A 239 -7.69 1.94 -16.14
N ASP A 240 -8.29 2.95 -15.50
CA ASP A 240 -8.87 4.12 -16.17
C ASP A 240 -7.88 5.27 -16.42
N GLY A 241 -6.61 5.12 -16.01
CA GLY A 241 -5.55 6.10 -16.21
C GLY A 241 -5.55 7.26 -15.20
N SER A 242 -6.50 7.33 -14.28
CA SER A 242 -6.55 8.35 -13.23
C SER A 242 -5.34 8.31 -12.31
N TRP A 243 -4.74 7.12 -12.12
CA TRP A 243 -3.49 6.94 -11.37
C TRP A 243 -2.34 7.73 -12.01
N GLN A 244 -2.14 7.54 -13.32
CA GLN A 244 -1.07 8.21 -14.04
C GLN A 244 -1.30 9.73 -14.04
N ALA A 245 -2.54 10.17 -14.28
CA ALA A 245 -2.87 11.58 -14.21
C ALA A 245 -2.65 12.19 -12.82
N ALA A 246 -2.86 11.43 -11.74
CA ALA A 246 -2.54 11.87 -10.38
C ALA A 246 -1.03 11.94 -10.14
N PHE A 247 -0.27 10.97 -10.65
CA PHE A 247 1.18 10.97 -10.59
C PHE A 247 1.76 12.20 -11.31
N ASP A 248 1.40 12.40 -12.57
CA ASP A 248 1.95 13.47 -13.42
C ASP A 248 1.68 14.86 -12.84
N ARG A 249 0.50 15.05 -12.23
CA ARG A 249 0.11 16.32 -11.61
C ARG A 249 0.87 16.62 -10.32
N ASN A 250 1.11 15.61 -9.48
CA ASN A 250 1.57 15.84 -8.11
C ASN A 250 3.06 15.51 -7.91
N ILE A 251 3.55 14.46 -8.55
CA ILE A 251 4.92 13.96 -8.39
C ILE A 251 5.76 14.36 -9.60
N GLY A 252 5.20 14.34 -10.81
CA GLY A 252 5.89 14.72 -12.06
C GLY A 252 6.72 16.02 -11.99
N PRO A 253 6.24 17.11 -11.37
CA PRO A 253 7.01 18.35 -11.26
C PRO A 253 8.31 18.24 -10.46
N SER A 254 8.49 17.18 -9.66
CA SER A 254 9.73 16.93 -8.92
C SER A 254 10.86 16.37 -9.80
N GLY A 255 10.56 15.95 -11.03
CA GLY A 255 11.48 15.20 -11.87
C GLY A 255 11.66 13.73 -11.45
N TYR A 256 10.91 13.25 -10.45
CA TYR A 256 10.89 11.83 -10.09
C TYR A 256 10.35 10.99 -11.27
N PRO A 257 11.06 9.93 -11.70
CA PRO A 257 10.65 9.12 -12.84
C PRO A 257 9.35 8.38 -12.51
N ALA A 258 8.41 8.39 -13.45
CA ALA A 258 7.15 7.64 -13.28
C ALA A 258 7.44 6.14 -13.17
N PRO A 259 7.13 5.50 -12.02
CA PRO A 259 7.22 4.06 -11.92
C PRO A 259 6.02 3.45 -12.67
N PRO A 260 6.11 2.18 -13.09
CA PRO A 260 4.93 1.47 -13.56
C PRO A 260 3.88 1.40 -12.45
N PRO A 261 2.57 1.51 -12.76
CA PRO A 261 1.51 1.32 -11.77
C PRO A 261 1.66 -0.06 -11.09
N PRO A 262 1.48 -0.14 -9.76
CA PRO A 262 1.70 -1.39 -9.04
C PRO A 262 0.63 -2.43 -9.34
N ALA A 263 0.99 -3.71 -9.19
CA ALA A 263 0.00 -4.77 -8.96
C ALA A 263 -0.78 -4.45 -7.68
N VAL A 264 -2.11 -4.43 -7.77
CA VAL A 264 -2.99 -4.17 -6.64
C VAL A 264 -3.26 -5.51 -6.00
N PHE A 265 -2.99 -5.63 -4.70
CA PHE A 265 -3.16 -6.87 -3.96
C PHE A 265 -4.48 -6.84 -3.19
N GLY A 266 -5.23 -7.94 -3.20
CA GLY A 266 -6.27 -8.15 -2.19
C GLY A 266 -7.66 -8.45 -2.71
N ARG A 267 -7.86 -9.66 -3.22
CA ARG A 267 -9.18 -10.30 -3.09
C ARG A 267 -9.19 -11.16 -1.83
N SER A 268 -9.36 -10.49 -0.69
CA SER A 268 -9.68 -11.02 0.65
C SER A 268 -8.51 -11.50 1.51
N ASP A 269 -8.17 -10.74 2.55
CA ASP A 269 -7.42 -11.19 3.74
C ASP A 269 -8.24 -12.21 4.59
N THR A 270 -8.97 -13.11 3.94
CA THR A 270 -9.46 -14.33 4.59
C THR A 270 -8.51 -15.43 4.18
N ALA A 271 -7.51 -15.68 5.03
CA ALA A 271 -7.13 -17.06 5.28
C ALA A 271 -8.42 -17.76 5.76
N ALA A 272 -9.19 -18.33 4.82
CA ALA A 272 -10.29 -19.19 5.18
C ALA A 272 -9.64 -20.39 5.86
N SER A 273 -9.81 -20.48 7.17
CA SER A 273 -9.63 -21.71 7.93
C SER A 273 -10.72 -22.68 7.49
N GLY A 274 -10.57 -23.23 6.29
CA GLY A 274 -11.41 -24.30 5.77
C GLY A 274 -10.78 -25.63 6.15
N THR A 275 -11.39 -26.35 7.10
CA THR A 275 -11.05 -27.74 7.45
C THR A 275 -11.55 -28.75 6.39
N GLY A 276 -11.79 -28.30 5.16
CA GLY A 276 -12.17 -29.14 4.02
C GLY A 276 -10.95 -29.64 3.25
N LYS A 277 -11.06 -30.77 2.56
CA LYS A 277 -10.03 -31.21 1.61
C LYS A 277 -9.89 -30.15 0.51
N VAL A 278 -8.69 -29.59 0.37
CA VAL A 278 -8.30 -28.76 -0.77
C VAL A 278 -8.49 -29.57 -2.05
N ASP A 279 -9.06 -28.93 -3.08
CA ASP A 279 -9.22 -29.51 -4.40
C ASP A 279 -7.84 -29.94 -4.96
N PRO A 280 -7.64 -31.23 -5.31
CA PRO A 280 -6.36 -31.70 -5.85
C PRO A 280 -5.90 -30.91 -7.08
N ASP A 281 -6.84 -30.46 -7.91
CA ASP A 281 -6.54 -29.67 -9.11
C ASP A 281 -6.03 -28.27 -8.74
N LEU A 282 -6.50 -27.71 -7.62
CA LEU A 282 -6.00 -26.45 -7.08
C LEU A 282 -4.58 -26.62 -6.56
N ALA A 283 -4.31 -27.66 -5.77
CA ALA A 283 -2.97 -27.93 -5.25
C ALA A 283 -1.94 -28.13 -6.38
N ALA A 284 -2.33 -28.85 -7.44
CA ALA A 284 -1.50 -29.01 -8.63
C ALA A 284 -1.27 -27.69 -9.38
N ALA A 285 -2.30 -26.85 -9.51
CA ALA A 285 -2.17 -25.53 -10.14
C ALA A 285 -1.24 -24.60 -9.34
N VAL A 286 -1.34 -24.61 -8.00
CA VAL A 286 -0.43 -23.86 -7.12
C VAL A 286 1.01 -24.29 -7.31
N GLN A 287 1.29 -25.60 -7.28
CA GLN A 287 2.65 -26.10 -7.49
C GLN A 287 3.18 -25.76 -8.90
N THR A 288 2.33 -25.87 -9.92
CA THR A 288 2.68 -25.49 -11.30
C THR A 288 3.05 -24.00 -11.40
N GLY A 289 2.35 -23.14 -10.65
CA GLY A 289 2.68 -21.71 -10.57
C GLY A 289 4.01 -21.45 -9.88
N VAL A 290 4.28 -22.14 -8.77
CA VAL A 290 5.57 -22.10 -8.07
C VAL A 290 6.71 -22.52 -8.99
N ASP A 291 6.57 -23.66 -9.67
CA ASP A 291 7.58 -24.16 -10.59
C ASP A 291 7.84 -23.17 -11.73
N ALA A 292 6.78 -22.53 -12.24
CA ALA A 292 6.90 -21.51 -13.28
C ALA A 292 7.60 -20.23 -12.78
N ILE A 293 7.38 -19.81 -11.53
CA ILE A 293 8.09 -18.68 -10.90
C ILE A 293 9.58 -19.01 -10.77
N VAL A 294 9.92 -20.17 -10.20
CA VAL A 294 11.31 -20.61 -10.02
C VAL A 294 12.03 -20.75 -11.37
N ALA A 295 11.34 -21.29 -12.39
CA ALA A 295 11.87 -21.42 -13.74
C ALA A 295 11.84 -20.13 -14.57
N LYS A 296 11.31 -19.03 -14.03
CA LYS A 296 11.04 -17.76 -14.75
C LYS A 296 10.24 -17.95 -16.05
N ASN A 297 9.30 -18.90 -16.06
CA ASN A 297 8.51 -19.26 -17.23
C ASN A 297 7.25 -18.37 -17.35
N VAL A 298 7.41 -17.20 -17.97
CA VAL A 298 6.33 -16.23 -18.19
C VAL A 298 5.18 -16.79 -19.02
N ASP A 299 5.46 -17.63 -20.02
CA ASP A 299 4.43 -18.19 -20.88
C ASP A 299 3.51 -19.15 -20.11
N GLN A 300 4.09 -19.97 -19.23
CA GLN A 300 3.34 -20.86 -18.36
C GLN A 300 2.50 -20.09 -17.34
N LEU A 301 3.06 -19.05 -16.72
CA LEU A 301 2.32 -18.15 -15.82
C LEU A 301 1.17 -17.44 -16.55
N THR A 302 1.41 -16.98 -17.78
CA THR A 302 0.40 -16.33 -18.61
C THR A 302 -0.71 -17.31 -19.03
N GLY A 303 -0.34 -18.56 -19.35
CA GLY A 303 -1.28 -19.61 -19.74
C GLY A 303 -2.24 -19.99 -18.61
N MET A 304 -1.76 -19.98 -17.36
CA MET A 304 -2.58 -20.27 -16.17
C MET A 304 -3.24 -19.03 -15.56
N ALA A 305 -2.99 -17.84 -16.11
CA ALA A 305 -3.56 -16.59 -15.62
C ALA A 305 -5.00 -16.35 -16.12
N CYS A 306 -5.81 -15.73 -15.27
CA CYS A 306 -7.10 -15.14 -15.61
C CYS A 306 -6.91 -13.99 -16.60
N PRO A 307 -7.89 -13.73 -17.50
CA PRO A 307 -7.77 -12.71 -18.54
C PRO A 307 -7.34 -11.32 -18.02
N ALA A 308 -7.79 -10.93 -16.83
CA ALA A 308 -7.51 -9.63 -16.22
C ALA A 308 -6.03 -9.41 -15.87
N ILE A 309 -5.26 -10.48 -15.62
CA ILE A 309 -3.86 -10.36 -15.18
C ILE A 309 -2.85 -10.93 -16.18
N ARG A 310 -3.29 -11.58 -17.27
CA ARG A 310 -2.39 -12.13 -18.31
C ARG A 310 -1.37 -11.12 -18.83
N ALA A 311 -1.83 -9.90 -19.13
CA ALA A 311 -0.97 -8.82 -19.63
C ALA A 311 0.05 -8.33 -18.59
N ARG A 312 -0.13 -8.67 -17.30
CA ARG A 312 0.69 -8.25 -16.17
C ARG A 312 1.56 -9.38 -15.62
N ALA A 313 1.41 -10.62 -16.10
CA ALA A 313 2.12 -11.79 -15.57
C ALA A 313 3.65 -11.59 -15.57
N ALA A 314 4.21 -11.07 -16.67
CA ALA A 314 5.63 -10.73 -16.77
C ALA A 314 6.05 -9.65 -15.76
N THR A 315 5.25 -8.59 -15.63
CA THR A 315 5.50 -7.49 -14.68
C THR A 315 5.46 -8.00 -13.24
N ILE A 316 4.47 -8.81 -12.90
CA ILE A 316 4.35 -9.40 -11.56
C ILE A 316 5.60 -10.23 -11.26
N LEU A 317 5.99 -11.14 -12.16
CA LEU A 317 7.21 -11.95 -11.97
C LEU A 317 8.47 -11.08 -11.75
N SER A 318 8.65 -10.03 -12.57
CA SER A 318 9.80 -9.11 -12.45
C SER A 318 9.78 -8.26 -11.17
N GLN A 319 8.59 -8.03 -10.60
CA GLN A 319 8.42 -7.28 -9.36
C GLN A 319 8.56 -8.20 -8.14
N THR A 320 8.25 -9.49 -8.27
CA THR A 320 8.35 -10.50 -7.20
C THR A 320 9.76 -11.06 -7.03
N LEU A 321 10.65 -10.95 -8.01
CA LEU A 321 12.01 -11.50 -7.88
C LEU A 321 13.05 -10.37 -7.94
N PRO A 322 13.88 -10.18 -6.89
CA PRO A 322 14.93 -9.15 -6.86
C PRO A 322 16.04 -9.35 -7.91
N PHE A 323 16.05 -10.48 -8.60
CA PHE A 323 17.08 -10.87 -9.58
C PHE A 323 17.00 -10.16 -10.92
N ASP A 324 15.87 -9.55 -11.24
CA ASP A 324 15.68 -8.85 -12.50
C ASP A 324 15.85 -7.33 -12.34
N ASP A 325 16.24 -6.85 -11.15
CA ASP A 325 16.67 -5.46 -10.98
C ASP A 325 17.97 -5.23 -11.79
N PRO A 326 17.93 -4.42 -12.86
CA PRO A 326 19.08 -4.23 -13.75
C PRO A 326 20.31 -3.66 -13.04
N ASN A 327 20.14 -3.11 -11.85
CA ASN A 327 21.23 -2.54 -11.06
C ASN A 327 22.08 -3.58 -10.32
N VAL A 328 21.50 -4.72 -9.95
CA VAL A 328 22.17 -5.77 -9.13
C VAL A 328 22.09 -7.16 -9.76
N ALA A 329 21.28 -7.34 -10.81
CA ALA A 329 21.10 -8.61 -11.52
C ALA A 329 22.43 -9.28 -11.94
N HIS A 330 23.41 -8.49 -12.39
CA HIS A 330 24.73 -8.99 -12.80
C HIS A 330 25.55 -9.60 -11.63
N GLU A 331 25.28 -9.17 -10.41
CA GLU A 331 25.96 -9.65 -9.19
C GLU A 331 25.14 -10.71 -8.45
N LEU A 332 23.83 -10.78 -8.72
CA LEU A 332 22.90 -11.75 -8.14
C LEU A 332 22.59 -12.93 -9.08
N GLY A 333 23.16 -12.97 -10.29
CA GLY A 333 22.77 -13.91 -11.36
C GLY A 333 22.88 -15.41 -11.05
N GLY A 334 23.50 -15.80 -9.93
CA GLY A 334 23.55 -17.18 -9.44
C GLY A 334 22.63 -17.49 -8.25
N VAL A 335 21.95 -16.50 -7.71
CA VAL A 335 21.03 -16.66 -6.58
C VAL A 335 19.70 -17.18 -7.12
N GLN A 336 19.21 -18.28 -6.53
CA GLN A 336 17.95 -18.91 -6.92
C GLN A 336 16.89 -18.68 -5.84
N PRO A 337 15.64 -18.36 -6.23
CA PRO A 337 14.54 -18.37 -5.29
C PRO A 337 14.18 -19.80 -4.92
N HIS A 338 13.95 -20.02 -3.64
CA HIS A 338 13.21 -21.15 -3.11
C HIS A 338 11.84 -20.65 -2.71
N VAL A 339 10.77 -21.27 -3.22
CA VAL A 339 9.39 -20.84 -2.97
C VAL A 339 8.66 -22.00 -2.30
N ASP A 340 8.36 -21.85 -1.02
CA ASP A 340 7.66 -22.85 -0.21
C ASP A 340 6.17 -22.50 -0.13
N VAL A 341 5.27 -23.42 -0.47
CA VAL A 341 3.83 -23.22 -0.23
C VAL A 341 3.55 -23.47 1.25
N VAL A 342 3.28 -22.41 2.00
CA VAL A 342 3.04 -22.48 3.45
C VAL A 342 1.57 -22.72 3.81
N GLY A 343 0.66 -22.53 2.86
CA GLY A 343 -0.76 -22.86 3.05
C GLY A 343 -1.61 -22.64 1.81
N ILE A 344 -2.77 -23.30 1.77
CA ILE A 344 -3.82 -23.06 0.78
C ILE A 344 -5.14 -22.96 1.51
N SER A 345 -5.88 -21.90 1.20
CA SER A 345 -7.22 -21.65 1.67
C SER A 345 -8.21 -21.71 0.50
N GLN A 346 -9.30 -22.46 0.63
CA GLN A 346 -10.27 -22.62 -0.45
C GLN A 346 -11.71 -22.46 0.05
N THR A 347 -12.53 -21.71 -0.71
CA THR A 347 -13.99 -21.60 -0.53
C THR A 347 -14.69 -21.73 -1.88
N GLY A 348 -15.26 -22.90 -2.16
CA GLY A 348 -15.94 -23.19 -3.43
C GLY A 348 -14.99 -23.04 -4.62
N ASN A 349 -15.32 -22.14 -5.55
CA ASN A 349 -14.57 -21.84 -6.77
C ASN A 349 -13.54 -20.70 -6.61
N ARG A 350 -13.21 -20.33 -5.37
CA ARG A 350 -12.15 -19.36 -5.06
C ARG A 350 -11.18 -19.94 -4.05
N ALA A 351 -9.93 -19.54 -4.15
CA ALA A 351 -8.89 -19.92 -3.21
C ALA A 351 -7.78 -18.88 -3.15
N GLU A 352 -6.98 -18.97 -2.09
CA GLU A 352 -5.78 -18.21 -1.86
C GLU A 352 -4.67 -19.19 -1.47
N SER A 353 -3.49 -19.09 -2.09
CA SER A 353 -2.31 -19.84 -1.67
C SER A 353 -1.26 -18.91 -1.11
N PHE A 354 -0.60 -19.31 -0.04
CA PHE A 354 0.43 -18.54 0.62
C PHE A 354 1.79 -19.20 0.35
N THR A 355 2.78 -18.38 0.02
CA THR A 355 4.15 -18.82 -0.25
C THR A 355 5.15 -18.10 0.64
N HIS A 356 6.24 -18.76 0.98
CA HIS A 356 7.43 -18.16 1.57
C HIS A 356 8.57 -18.26 0.57
N VAL A 357 9.15 -17.12 0.18
CA VAL A 357 10.26 -17.05 -0.76
C VAL A 357 11.54 -16.81 0.02
N SER A 358 12.50 -17.71 -0.12
CA SER A 358 13.84 -17.58 0.39
C SER A 358 14.87 -17.62 -0.73
N PHE A 359 16.09 -17.17 -0.45
CA PHE A 359 17.12 -17.02 -1.48
C PHE A 359 18.40 -17.69 -1.02
N GLY A 360 18.84 -18.71 -1.78
CA GLY A 360 20.06 -19.45 -1.50
C GLY A 360 21.30 -18.76 -2.07
N ASN A 361 22.44 -18.83 -1.37
CA ASN A 361 23.75 -18.34 -1.83
C ASN A 361 23.83 -16.82 -2.13
N VAL A 362 23.03 -15.99 -1.43
CA VAL A 362 23.13 -14.52 -1.53
C VAL A 362 24.48 -14.06 -0.95
N PRO A 363 25.34 -13.34 -1.72
CA PRO A 363 26.58 -12.78 -1.18
C PRO A 363 26.31 -11.82 -0.02
N ASP A 364 27.18 -11.80 1.00
CA ASP A 364 26.95 -11.02 2.24
C ASP A 364 26.65 -9.54 1.99
N LYS A 365 27.35 -8.91 1.04
CA LYS A 365 27.10 -7.51 0.64
C LYS A 365 25.69 -7.26 0.09
N TYR A 366 25.01 -8.31 -0.39
CA TYR A 366 23.67 -8.24 -0.96
C TYR A 366 22.54 -8.77 -0.09
N LYS A 367 22.85 -9.38 1.05
CA LYS A 367 21.82 -9.88 1.98
C LYS A 367 20.83 -8.81 2.42
N GLN A 368 21.27 -7.54 2.47
CA GLN A 368 20.42 -6.40 2.77
C GLN A 368 19.41 -6.03 1.66
N TYR A 369 19.68 -6.43 0.41
CA TYR A 369 18.86 -6.16 -0.79
C TYR A 369 17.98 -7.35 -1.21
N VAL A 370 18.30 -8.56 -0.75
CA VAL A 370 17.58 -9.80 -1.08
C VAL A 370 17.02 -10.37 0.22
N LYS A 371 15.75 -10.09 0.51
CA LYS A 371 15.08 -10.45 1.77
C LYS A 371 14.11 -11.60 1.57
N LEU A 372 13.75 -12.29 2.65
CA LEU A 372 12.66 -13.26 2.61
C LEU A 372 11.35 -12.54 2.26
N GLU A 373 10.55 -13.14 1.37
CA GLU A 373 9.31 -12.55 0.91
C GLU A 373 8.17 -13.55 1.09
N ASP A 374 7.18 -13.22 1.91
CA ASP A 374 5.92 -13.96 1.86
C ASP A 374 5.08 -13.49 0.65
N GLY A 375 4.26 -14.38 0.13
CA GLY A 375 3.40 -14.12 -1.01
C GLY A 375 2.03 -14.72 -0.77
N ALA A 376 1.00 -14.11 -1.34
CA ALA A 376 -0.27 -14.75 -1.56
C ALA A 376 -0.67 -14.67 -3.03
N VAL A 377 -1.42 -15.66 -3.47
CA VAL A 377 -1.86 -15.80 -4.84
C VAL A 377 -3.34 -16.16 -4.81
N ASP A 378 -4.15 -15.35 -5.49
CA ASP A 378 -5.58 -15.59 -5.65
C ASP A 378 -5.83 -16.52 -6.82
N TRP A 379 -6.70 -17.49 -6.59
CA TRP A 379 -7.10 -18.51 -7.54
C TRP A 379 -8.61 -18.50 -7.74
N GLN A 380 -9.04 -18.67 -8.99
CA GLN A 380 -10.45 -18.83 -9.33
C GLN A 380 -10.65 -20.03 -10.24
N LYS A 381 -11.64 -20.86 -9.93
CA LYS A 381 -12.07 -21.96 -10.79
C LYS A 381 -12.99 -21.41 -11.89
N VAL A 382 -12.53 -21.43 -13.13
CA VAL A 382 -13.25 -20.99 -14.33
C VAL A 382 -13.35 -22.16 -15.30
N ASN A 383 -14.56 -22.53 -15.70
CA ASN A 383 -14.81 -23.68 -16.59
C ASN A 383 -14.13 -24.99 -16.13
N GLY A 384 -14.07 -25.22 -14.82
CA GLY A 384 -13.44 -26.40 -14.24
C GLY A 384 -11.93 -26.31 -14.04
N GLN A 385 -11.26 -25.27 -14.53
CA GLN A 385 -9.82 -25.05 -14.37
C GLN A 385 -9.53 -23.98 -13.32
N TRP A 386 -8.55 -24.23 -12.45
CA TRP A 386 -8.03 -23.20 -11.55
C TRP A 386 -7.08 -22.29 -12.30
N LEU A 387 -7.40 -21.00 -12.26
CA LEU A 387 -6.61 -19.95 -12.89
C LEU A 387 -6.07 -19.03 -11.81
N TRP A 388 -4.81 -18.62 -11.98
CA TRP A 388 -4.18 -17.56 -11.22
C TRP A 388 -4.87 -16.24 -11.59
N CYS A 389 -5.53 -15.60 -10.63
CA CYS A 389 -6.44 -14.50 -10.87
C CYS A 389 -5.96 -13.17 -10.30
N ASP A 390 -5.11 -13.24 -9.29
CA ASP A 390 -4.36 -12.11 -8.75
C ASP A 390 -3.14 -12.64 -7.99
N ALA A 391 -2.10 -11.85 -7.80
CA ALA A 391 -1.02 -12.18 -6.88
C ALA A 391 -0.98 -11.10 -5.83
N GLY A 392 -1.43 -11.39 -4.61
CA GLY A 392 -1.30 -10.52 -3.47
C GLY A 392 0.04 -10.74 -2.77
N GLY A 393 1.11 -10.05 -3.15
CA GLY A 393 2.37 -10.19 -2.44
C GLY A 393 2.24 -9.74 -0.97
N TYR A 394 2.30 -10.68 -0.02
CA TYR A 394 2.59 -10.38 1.37
C TYR A 394 4.09 -10.10 1.52
N PHE A 395 4.63 -9.11 0.81
CA PHE A 395 6.05 -8.76 0.91
C PHE A 395 6.32 -8.16 2.28
N THR A 396 6.47 -9.05 3.25
CA THR A 396 6.78 -8.74 4.60
C THR A 396 8.00 -9.51 5.00
N GLU A 397 8.99 -8.72 5.38
CA GLU A 397 9.90 -9.07 6.45
C GLU A 397 9.11 -9.74 7.58
N MET A 398 9.18 -11.07 7.64
CA MET A 398 9.26 -11.73 8.91
C MET A 398 10.73 -11.71 9.31
N GLN A 399 11.01 -11.20 10.51
CA GLN A 399 12.30 -11.41 11.18
C GLN A 399 12.57 -12.90 11.40
#